data_AF-A0A959FR33-F1
#
_entry.id   AF-A0A959FR33-F1
#
_cell.length_a   1.000
_cell.length_b   1.000
_cell.length_c   1.000
_cell.angle_alpha   90.00
_cell.angle_beta   90.00
_cell.angle_gamma   90.00
#
_symmetry.space_group_name_H-M   'P 1'
#
loop_
_entity.id
_entity.type
_entity.pdbx_description
1 polymer ?
#
loop_
_entity_poly.entity_id
_entity_poly.type
_entity_poly.pdbx_seq_one_letter_code
_entity_poly.pdbx_strand_id
1 'polypeptide(L)'
;LHPRGSKLAGTFAAPALYASPEGLFEFLQDWPFPAFQLIDLDGTQLQQGPEGVIDELVALLQMGETLLAQHDNPGELHEHFNFQIAVGGSYFLEIAKIRAFRLLWAHVMEAYDIEDALPGIEIHTSLHTQGEDRNTNMIRSSSQAMSAVLGGCDRLLVYPSDQVHGTPDAFTRRIARNLQHILKMESHLDWVIDPAAGSYYIEQLTEQLAERAWATFVQTMS
;
A
#
# COMPACT_ATOMS: atom_id res chain seq x y z
N LEU A 1 33.11 32.79 14.27
CA LEU A 1 31.65 32.94 14.01
C LEU A 1 31.44 32.80 12.50
N HIS A 2 31.30 31.57 12.02
CA HIS A 2 31.14 31.25 10.59
C HIS A 2 29.69 31.53 10.14
N PRO A 3 29.47 32.22 9.01
CA PRO A 3 28.13 32.32 8.42
C PRO A 3 27.83 31.02 7.67
N ARG A 4 26.74 30.34 8.05
CA ARG A 4 26.25 29.13 7.36
C ARG A 4 25.67 29.52 6.00
N GLY A 5 26.28 29.00 4.94
CA GLY A 5 25.87 29.18 3.57
C GLY A 5 24.55 28.47 3.25
N SER A 6 23.66 29.20 2.58
CA SER A 6 22.53 28.71 1.81
C SER A 6 23.04 27.97 0.56
N LYS A 7 23.10 26.64 0.58
CA LYS A 7 23.26 25.82 -0.64
C LYS A 7 22.64 24.44 -0.46
N LEU A 8 21.31 24.36 -0.47
CA LEU A 8 20.57 23.13 -0.80
C LEU A 8 19.31 23.54 -1.58
N ALA A 9 19.52 24.16 -2.74
CA ALA A 9 18.49 24.34 -3.76
C ALA A 9 19.08 23.81 -5.07
N GLY A 10 19.36 22.51 -5.09
CA GLY A 10 19.60 21.77 -6.32
C GLY A 10 18.30 21.07 -6.66
N THR A 11 17.63 21.50 -7.73
CA THR A 11 16.59 20.70 -8.35
C THR A 11 17.28 19.45 -8.89
N PHE A 12 17.16 18.32 -8.19
CA PHE A 12 17.51 17.03 -8.76
C PHE A 12 16.46 16.72 -9.83
N ALA A 13 16.71 17.16 -11.07
CA ALA A 13 16.06 16.54 -12.20
C ALA A 13 16.68 15.15 -12.33
N ALA A 14 15.92 14.12 -11.97
CA ALA A 14 16.32 12.74 -12.24
C ALA A 14 16.66 12.63 -13.75
N PRO A 15 17.88 12.20 -14.12
CA PRO A 15 18.20 11.84 -15.50
C PRO A 15 17.08 11.03 -16.15
N ALA A 16 16.81 11.29 -17.43
CA ALA A 16 15.76 10.59 -18.19
C ALA A 16 15.95 9.05 -18.22
N LEU A 17 17.17 8.58 -17.91
CA LEU A 17 17.49 7.17 -17.71
C LEU A 17 16.66 6.55 -16.56
N TYR A 18 16.42 7.28 -15.47
CA TYR A 18 15.65 6.82 -14.31
C TYR A 18 14.12 6.88 -14.50
N ALA A 19 13.66 7.23 -15.69
CA ALA A 19 12.24 7.18 -16.04
C ALA A 19 11.85 5.83 -16.67
N SER A 20 12.82 4.98 -17.03
CA SER A 20 12.55 3.59 -17.41
C SER A 20 12.85 2.64 -16.24
N PRO A 21 12.14 1.50 -16.14
CA PRO A 21 12.42 0.46 -15.13
C PRO A 21 13.89 0.01 -15.14
N GLU A 22 14.50 -0.07 -16.32
CA GLU A 22 15.90 -0.51 -16.49
C GLU A 22 16.90 0.49 -15.89
N GLY A 23 16.72 1.80 -16.08
CA GLY A 23 17.64 2.79 -15.52
C GLY A 23 17.44 2.99 -14.02
N LEU A 24 16.22 2.78 -13.50
CA LEU A 24 15.98 2.68 -12.05
C LEU A 24 16.75 1.52 -11.42
N PHE A 25 16.90 0.40 -12.12
CA PHE A 25 17.64 -0.75 -11.62
C PHE A 25 19.17 -0.58 -11.70
N GLU A 26 19.70 0.01 -12.76
CA GLU A 26 21.13 0.39 -12.83
C GLU A 26 21.50 1.32 -11.66
N PHE A 27 20.59 2.21 -11.27
CA PHE A 27 20.72 3.02 -10.07
C PHE A 27 20.68 2.21 -8.77
N LEU A 28 19.82 1.19 -8.69
CA LEU A 28 19.68 0.30 -7.52
C LEU A 28 20.95 -0.52 -7.27
N GLN A 29 21.63 -1.02 -8.31
CA GLN A 29 22.87 -1.79 -8.16
C GLN A 29 24.00 -0.99 -7.52
N ASP A 30 24.09 0.31 -7.83
CA ASP A 30 25.06 1.24 -7.24
C ASP A 30 24.54 1.93 -5.96
N TRP A 31 23.33 1.58 -5.51
CA TRP A 31 22.64 2.29 -4.45
C TRP A 31 23.17 1.90 -3.05
N PRO A 32 23.69 2.86 -2.28
CA PRO A 32 24.29 2.57 -0.97
C PRO A 32 23.27 2.34 0.14
N PHE A 33 21.95 2.34 -0.15
CA PHE A 33 20.89 2.22 0.84
C PHE A 33 19.94 1.04 0.51
N PRO A 34 20.32 -0.20 0.84
CA PRO A 34 19.52 -1.39 0.52
C PRO A 34 18.12 -1.40 1.15
N ALA A 35 17.92 -0.68 2.27
CA ALA A 35 16.62 -0.59 2.95
C ALA A 35 15.63 0.42 2.33
N PHE A 36 15.97 1.07 1.21
CA PHE A 36 15.10 2.05 0.57
C PHE A 36 14.20 1.39 -0.49
N GLN A 37 12.88 1.46 -0.28
CA GLN A 37 11.90 1.06 -1.30
C GLN A 37 11.82 2.14 -2.37
N LEU A 38 12.10 1.75 -3.62
CA LEU A 38 12.23 2.69 -4.73
C LEU A 38 11.06 2.59 -5.72
N ILE A 39 10.40 1.44 -5.78
CA ILE A 39 9.40 1.12 -6.81
C ILE A 39 8.01 1.10 -6.16
N ASP A 40 7.28 2.20 -6.32
CA ASP A 40 5.89 2.31 -5.91
C ASP A 40 4.97 1.72 -6.98
N LEU A 41 4.28 0.64 -6.63
CA LEU A 41 3.23 0.00 -7.42
C LEU A 41 1.87 0.57 -6.99
N ASP A 42 1.48 1.68 -7.63
CA ASP A 42 0.27 2.42 -7.26
C ASP A 42 -1.02 1.78 -7.79
N GLY A 43 -1.72 1.06 -6.91
CA GLY A 43 -3.05 0.53 -7.15
C GLY A 43 -4.16 1.34 -6.48
N THR A 44 -3.91 2.54 -5.97
CA THR A 44 -4.89 3.32 -5.19
C THR A 44 -6.14 3.69 -6.00
N GLN A 45 -6.02 3.76 -7.32
CA GLN A 45 -7.13 4.03 -8.26
C GLN A 45 -7.96 2.79 -8.60
N LEU A 46 -7.51 1.58 -8.22
CA LEU A 46 -8.19 0.32 -8.52
C LEU A 46 -9.36 0.04 -7.57
N GLN A 47 -9.50 0.79 -6.48
CA GLN A 47 -10.53 0.58 -5.48
C GLN A 47 -11.91 0.94 -6.01
N GLN A 48 -12.74 -0.08 -6.26
CA GLN A 48 -14.11 0.06 -6.79
C GLN A 48 -15.21 -0.37 -5.81
N GLY A 49 -14.87 -0.50 -4.53
CA GLY A 49 -15.78 -1.00 -3.50
C GLY A 49 -15.80 -2.53 -3.43
N PRO A 50 -16.81 -3.12 -2.76
CA PRO A 50 -16.80 -4.54 -2.42
C PRO A 50 -16.81 -5.50 -3.61
N GLU A 51 -17.45 -5.09 -4.70
CA GLU A 51 -17.62 -5.94 -5.88
C GLU A 51 -16.34 -6.06 -6.70
N GLY A 52 -15.49 -5.03 -6.69
CA GLY A 52 -14.23 -4.98 -7.45
C GLY A 52 -13.00 -5.48 -6.69
N VAL A 53 -13.15 -6.01 -5.47
CA VAL A 53 -12.00 -6.40 -4.63
C VAL A 53 -11.13 -7.49 -5.26
N ILE A 54 -11.74 -8.42 -6.00
CA ILE A 54 -11.01 -9.49 -6.67
C ILE A 54 -10.19 -8.91 -7.82
N ASP A 55 -10.81 -8.05 -8.63
CA ASP A 55 -10.13 -7.40 -9.77
C ASP A 55 -8.99 -6.49 -9.28
N GLU A 56 -9.18 -5.79 -8.16
CA GLU A 56 -8.14 -4.98 -7.50
C GLU A 56 -6.93 -5.83 -7.10
N LEU A 57 -7.16 -6.97 -6.44
CA LEU A 57 -6.09 -7.90 -6.06
C LEU A 57 -5.36 -8.47 -7.28
N VAL A 58 -6.10 -8.90 -8.29
CA VAL A 58 -5.53 -9.47 -9.53
C VAL A 58 -4.68 -8.44 -10.26
N ALA A 59 -5.17 -7.21 -10.40
CA ALA A 59 -4.43 -6.14 -11.05
C ALA A 59 -3.14 -5.78 -10.29
N LEU A 60 -3.17 -5.73 -8.96
CA LEU A 60 -1.97 -5.53 -8.14
C LEU A 60 -0.92 -6.63 -8.36
N LEU A 61 -1.34 -7.90 -8.36
CA LEU A 61 -0.44 -9.03 -8.63
C LEU A 61 0.17 -8.94 -10.04
N GLN A 62 -0.65 -8.63 -11.05
CA GLN A 62 -0.19 -8.46 -12.43
C GLN A 62 0.83 -7.32 -12.56
N MET A 63 0.61 -6.19 -11.87
CA MET A 63 1.56 -5.07 -11.87
C MET A 63 2.93 -5.50 -11.36
N GLY A 64 2.98 -6.22 -10.23
CA GLY A 64 4.23 -6.72 -9.66
C GLY A 64 4.89 -7.81 -10.51
N GLU A 65 4.10 -8.79 -10.97
CA GLU A 65 4.60 -9.90 -11.79
C GLU A 65 5.14 -9.42 -13.14
N THR A 66 4.46 -8.48 -13.80
CA THR A 66 4.89 -7.93 -15.09
C THR A 66 6.27 -7.30 -14.98
N LEU A 67 6.58 -6.63 -13.87
CA LEU A 67 7.92 -6.11 -13.63
C LEU A 67 8.92 -7.24 -13.39
N LEU A 68 8.61 -8.20 -12.53
CA LEU A 68 9.52 -9.33 -12.25
C LEU A 68 9.86 -10.12 -13.52
N ALA A 69 8.90 -10.37 -14.39
CA ALA A 69 9.08 -11.09 -15.65
C ALA A 69 9.99 -10.35 -16.66
N GLN A 70 10.15 -9.04 -16.53
CA GLN A 70 11.00 -8.22 -17.40
C GLN A 70 12.47 -8.16 -16.93
N HIS A 71 12.80 -8.74 -15.78
CA HIS A 71 14.10 -8.57 -15.13
C HIS A 71 14.78 -9.90 -14.79
N ASP A 72 16.11 -9.91 -14.88
CA ASP A 72 16.94 -11.12 -14.69
C ASP A 72 17.15 -11.50 -13.21
N ASN A 73 16.94 -10.57 -12.26
CA ASN A 73 17.09 -10.81 -10.82
C ASN A 73 15.83 -10.40 -10.03
N PRO A 74 14.77 -11.22 -10.03
CA PRO A 74 13.53 -10.94 -9.30
C PRO A 74 13.75 -10.86 -7.77
N GLY A 75 14.75 -11.58 -7.25
CA GLY A 75 15.11 -11.61 -5.83
C GLY A 75 15.58 -10.26 -5.32
N GLU A 76 16.43 -9.56 -6.05
CA GLU A 76 16.85 -8.21 -5.65
C GLU A 76 15.75 -7.17 -5.91
N LEU A 77 15.02 -7.33 -7.01
CA LEU A 77 14.02 -6.35 -7.42
C LEU A 77 12.84 -6.23 -6.44
N HIS A 78 12.33 -7.36 -5.93
CA HIS A 78 11.16 -7.35 -5.06
C HIS A 78 11.41 -6.65 -3.72
N GLU A 79 12.66 -6.63 -3.20
CA GLU A 79 13.01 -5.94 -1.96
C GLU A 79 12.74 -4.43 -2.03
N HIS A 80 12.70 -3.89 -3.26
CA HIS A 80 12.44 -2.49 -3.54
C HIS A 80 10.97 -2.17 -3.83
N PHE A 81 10.06 -3.16 -3.82
CA PHE A 81 8.65 -2.98 -4.10
C PHE A 81 7.88 -2.43 -2.90
N ASN A 82 7.05 -1.42 -3.16
CA ASN A 82 6.05 -0.90 -2.26
C ASN A 82 4.70 -0.83 -2.99
N PHE A 83 3.73 -1.64 -2.57
CA PHE A 83 2.37 -1.61 -3.13
C PHE A 83 1.54 -0.57 -2.41
N GLN A 84 0.97 0.36 -3.17
CA GLN A 84 0.04 1.35 -2.64
C GLN A 84 -1.39 0.88 -2.89
N ILE A 85 -2.13 0.58 -1.82
CA ILE A 85 -3.47 0.02 -1.87
C ILE A 85 -4.45 1.00 -1.21
N ALA A 86 -5.59 1.26 -1.85
CA ALA A 86 -6.62 2.10 -1.23
C ALA A 86 -7.60 1.26 -0.40
N VAL A 87 -8.08 1.78 0.74
CA VAL A 87 -9.10 1.12 1.58
C VAL A 87 -10.41 1.90 1.59
N GLY A 88 -11.49 1.22 1.23
CA GLY A 88 -12.85 1.74 1.14
C GLY A 88 -13.65 1.62 2.44
N GLY A 89 -14.97 1.77 2.34
CA GLY A 89 -15.86 1.78 3.51
C GLY A 89 -16.14 0.42 4.17
N SER A 90 -15.71 -0.68 3.54
CA SER A 90 -16.07 -2.04 3.96
C SER A 90 -15.09 -2.62 4.95
N TYR A 91 -15.17 -2.17 6.19
CA TYR A 91 -14.20 -2.42 7.26
C TYR A 91 -13.55 -3.81 7.30
N PHE A 92 -14.34 -4.89 7.46
CA PHE A 92 -13.78 -6.25 7.55
C PHE A 92 -13.25 -6.79 6.22
N LEU A 93 -13.86 -6.38 5.11
CA LEU A 93 -13.39 -6.74 3.78
C LEU A 93 -12.03 -6.14 3.51
N GLU A 94 -11.79 -4.88 3.90
CA GLU A 94 -10.50 -4.22 3.74
C GLU A 94 -9.41 -4.90 4.59
N ILE A 95 -9.72 -5.31 5.83
CA ILE A 95 -8.79 -6.10 6.67
C ILE A 95 -8.41 -7.40 5.93
N ALA A 96 -9.41 -8.15 5.47
CA ALA A 96 -9.20 -9.41 4.78
C ALA A 96 -8.45 -9.24 3.44
N LYS A 97 -8.72 -8.15 2.70
CA LYS A 97 -8.06 -7.83 1.43
C LYS A 97 -6.55 -7.66 1.60
N ILE A 98 -6.13 -6.92 2.62
CA ILE A 98 -4.70 -6.66 2.88
C ILE A 98 -3.99 -7.97 3.26
N ARG A 99 -4.61 -8.77 4.13
CA ARG A 99 -4.11 -10.09 4.52
C ARG A 99 -4.01 -11.03 3.31
N ALA A 100 -5.05 -11.08 2.49
CA ALA A 100 -5.09 -11.91 1.28
C ALA A 100 -4.01 -11.49 0.28
N PHE A 101 -3.78 -10.18 0.10
CA PHE A 101 -2.73 -9.69 -0.78
C PHE A 101 -1.33 -10.15 -0.35
N ARG A 102 -1.00 -10.09 0.95
CA ARG A 102 0.29 -10.60 1.45
C ARG A 102 0.48 -12.10 1.15
N LEU A 103 -0.56 -12.90 1.37
CA LEU A 103 -0.54 -14.34 1.08
C LEU A 103 -0.34 -14.60 -0.43
N LEU A 104 -1.10 -13.90 -1.27
CA LEU A 104 -1.02 -14.03 -2.72
C LEU A 104 0.36 -13.63 -3.24
N TRP A 105 0.94 -12.53 -2.74
CA TRP A 105 2.27 -12.10 -3.16
C TRP A 105 3.34 -13.11 -2.78
N ALA A 106 3.31 -13.66 -1.56
CA ALA A 106 4.22 -14.72 -1.16
C ALA A 106 4.12 -15.93 -2.12
N HIS A 107 2.91 -16.33 -2.52
CA HIS A 107 2.72 -17.38 -3.52
C HIS A 107 3.25 -17.04 -4.92
N VAL A 108 3.20 -15.76 -5.34
CA VAL A 108 3.87 -15.35 -6.58
C VAL A 108 5.39 -15.49 -6.44
N MET A 109 5.97 -15.12 -5.30
CA MET A 109 7.42 -15.18 -5.07
C MET A 109 7.95 -16.62 -4.98
N GLU A 110 7.14 -17.54 -4.45
CA GLU A 110 7.44 -18.98 -4.46
C GLU A 110 7.67 -19.51 -5.90
N ALA A 111 6.98 -18.96 -6.91
CA ALA A 111 7.19 -19.34 -8.31
C ALA A 111 8.56 -18.90 -8.88
N TYR A 112 9.24 -17.97 -8.19
CA TYR A 112 10.59 -17.51 -8.50
C TYR A 112 11.66 -18.10 -7.57
N ASP A 113 11.32 -19.14 -6.78
CA ASP A 113 12.19 -19.75 -5.77
C ASP A 113 12.67 -18.78 -4.67
N ILE A 114 11.85 -17.76 -4.35
CA ILE A 114 12.12 -16.78 -3.28
C ILE A 114 11.18 -17.05 -2.10
N GLU A 115 11.73 -17.54 -1.00
CA GLU A 115 10.99 -17.83 0.23
C GLU A 115 10.82 -16.57 1.10
N ASP A 116 9.70 -16.50 1.85
CA ASP A 116 9.39 -15.44 2.83
C ASP A 116 9.46 -13.99 2.30
N ALA A 117 9.33 -13.80 0.99
CA ALA A 117 9.34 -12.48 0.35
C ALA A 117 8.01 -11.75 0.53
N LEU A 118 7.96 -10.87 1.53
CA LEU A 118 6.85 -9.98 1.79
C LEU A 118 7.13 -8.60 1.19
N PRO A 119 6.15 -7.97 0.52
CA PRO A 119 6.36 -6.67 -0.06
C PRO A 119 6.10 -5.57 0.99
N GLY A 120 6.58 -4.36 0.71
CA GLY A 120 6.06 -3.16 1.39
C GLY A 120 4.60 -2.93 1.00
N ILE A 121 3.75 -2.67 2.00
CA ILE A 121 2.36 -2.30 1.77
C ILE A 121 2.09 -0.93 2.41
N GLU A 122 1.86 0.04 1.53
CA GLU A 122 1.38 1.37 1.89
C GLU A 122 -0.11 1.47 1.62
N ILE A 123 -0.88 1.90 2.62
CA ILE A 123 -2.33 1.98 2.52
C ILE A 123 -2.82 3.41 2.54
N HIS A 124 -3.68 3.75 1.59
CA HIS A 124 -4.30 5.06 1.48
C HIS A 124 -5.79 4.96 1.80
N THR A 125 -6.33 5.85 2.64
CA THR A 125 -7.79 5.98 2.78
C THR A 125 -8.43 6.33 1.42
N SER A 126 -9.62 5.81 1.08
CA SER A 126 -10.19 6.04 -0.27
C SER A 126 -10.80 7.44 -0.45
N LEU A 127 -10.34 8.19 -1.46
CA LEU A 127 -10.95 9.45 -1.88
C LEU A 127 -12.35 9.28 -2.46
N HIS A 128 -12.63 8.13 -3.11
CA HIS A 128 -13.95 7.84 -3.70
C HIS A 128 -15.07 7.76 -2.65
N THR A 129 -14.71 7.56 -1.37
CA THR A 129 -15.67 7.51 -0.27
C THR A 129 -15.96 8.86 0.38
N GLN A 130 -15.20 9.91 0.03
CA GLN A 130 -15.42 11.25 0.57
C GLN A 130 -16.64 11.91 -0.10
N GLY A 131 -17.52 12.48 0.73
CA GLY A 131 -18.66 13.28 0.28
C GLY A 131 -18.52 14.75 0.64
N GLU A 132 -19.63 15.48 0.58
CA GLU A 132 -19.70 16.92 0.87
C GLU A 132 -19.43 17.24 2.35
N ASP A 133 -19.95 16.43 3.27
CA ASP A 133 -19.81 16.70 4.70
C ASP A 133 -18.45 16.25 5.24
N ARG A 134 -17.61 17.25 5.58
CA ARG A 134 -16.25 17.03 6.12
C ARG A 134 -16.26 16.21 7.42
N ASN A 135 -17.27 16.37 8.27
CA ASN A 135 -17.34 15.64 9.53
C ASN A 135 -17.56 14.14 9.30
N THR A 136 -18.46 13.80 8.39
CA THR A 136 -18.69 12.42 7.93
C THR A 136 -17.42 11.84 7.33
N ASN A 137 -16.66 12.61 6.54
CA ASN A 137 -15.39 12.15 5.97
C ASN A 137 -14.36 11.82 7.05
N MET A 138 -14.27 12.61 8.12
CA MET A 138 -13.37 12.29 9.25
C MET A 138 -13.73 10.94 9.90
N ILE A 139 -15.03 10.65 10.09
CA ILE A 139 -15.49 9.37 10.64
C ILE A 139 -15.14 8.21 9.69
N ARG A 140 -15.34 8.39 8.38
CA ARG A 140 -14.99 7.39 7.35
C ARG A 140 -13.50 7.09 7.35
N SER A 141 -12.66 8.12 7.32
CA SER A 141 -11.21 7.98 7.38
C SER A 141 -10.73 7.29 8.65
N SER A 142 -11.43 7.48 9.78
CA SER A 142 -11.12 6.80 11.04
C SER A 142 -11.32 5.29 10.95
N SER A 143 -12.45 4.86 10.39
CA SER A 143 -12.76 3.44 10.15
C SER A 143 -11.77 2.80 9.15
N GLN A 144 -11.50 3.50 8.04
CA GLN A 144 -10.55 3.07 7.01
C GLN A 144 -9.12 2.92 7.53
N ALA A 145 -8.64 3.91 8.29
CA ALA A 145 -7.32 3.88 8.89
C ALA A 145 -7.19 2.72 9.89
N MET A 146 -8.23 2.45 10.66
CA MET A 146 -8.24 1.34 11.60
C MET A 146 -8.26 -0.02 10.88
N SER A 147 -9.05 -0.19 9.80
CA SER A 147 -8.99 -1.42 9.00
C SER A 147 -7.64 -1.63 8.33
N ALA A 148 -6.97 -0.55 7.89
CA ALA A 148 -5.63 -0.62 7.33
C ALA A 148 -4.61 -1.13 8.36
N VAL A 149 -4.63 -0.58 9.57
CA VAL A 149 -3.74 -1.00 10.67
C VAL A 149 -4.01 -2.45 11.06
N LEU A 150 -5.27 -2.85 11.22
CA LEU A 150 -5.64 -4.22 11.57
C LEU A 150 -5.35 -5.23 10.45
N GLY A 151 -5.35 -4.80 9.19
CA GLY A 151 -4.90 -5.62 8.06
C GLY A 151 -3.38 -5.78 7.99
N GLY A 152 -2.63 -5.03 8.81
CA GLY A 152 -1.18 -5.10 8.87
C GLY A 152 -0.49 -4.26 7.79
N CYS A 153 -0.87 -3.00 7.59
CA CYS A 153 -0.14 -2.08 6.72
C CYS A 153 1.25 -1.72 7.27
N ASP A 154 2.24 -1.50 6.39
CA ASP A 154 3.56 -1.00 6.77
C ASP A 154 3.56 0.54 6.85
N ARG A 155 2.83 1.18 5.94
CA ARG A 155 2.67 2.62 5.86
C ARG A 155 1.20 2.99 5.71
N LEU A 156 0.79 4.11 6.31
CA LEU A 156 -0.60 4.57 6.28
C LEU A 156 -0.67 6.05 5.90
N LEU A 157 -1.34 6.34 4.79
CA LEU A 157 -1.72 7.67 4.36
C LEU A 157 -3.22 7.90 4.62
N VAL A 158 -3.51 8.88 5.45
CA VAL A 158 -4.88 9.35 5.70
C VAL A 158 -5.07 10.66 4.94
N TYR A 159 -5.98 10.68 3.97
CA TYR A 159 -6.33 11.91 3.28
C TYR A 159 -7.11 12.85 4.21
N PRO A 160 -6.83 14.15 4.17
CA PRO A 160 -7.66 15.16 4.82
C PRO A 160 -9.13 15.05 4.41
N SER A 161 -10.05 15.35 5.33
CA SER A 161 -11.50 15.22 5.11
C SER A 161 -12.09 16.16 4.05
N ASP A 162 -11.29 17.11 3.58
CA ASP A 162 -11.60 18.11 2.55
C ASP A 162 -10.74 17.95 1.29
N GLN A 163 -10.03 16.83 1.15
CA GLN A 163 -9.12 16.57 0.02
C GLN A 163 -9.81 16.64 -1.34
N VAL A 164 -11.07 16.18 -1.42
CA VAL A 164 -11.85 16.26 -2.67
C VAL A 164 -12.35 17.67 -3.01
N HIS A 165 -12.29 18.60 -2.05
CA HIS A 165 -12.79 19.98 -2.18
C HIS A 165 -11.70 20.99 -2.56
N GLY A 166 -10.48 20.53 -2.86
CA GLY A 166 -9.36 21.36 -3.27
C GLY A 166 -8.15 21.20 -2.36
N THR A 167 -7.43 22.30 -2.12
CA THR A 167 -6.26 22.27 -1.22
C THR A 167 -6.75 22.12 0.22
N PRO A 168 -6.30 21.08 0.96
CA PRO A 168 -6.76 20.86 2.32
C PRO A 168 -6.48 22.04 3.26
N ASP A 169 -7.31 22.22 4.26
CA ASP A 169 -7.08 23.18 5.33
C ASP A 169 -5.96 22.69 6.28
N ALA A 170 -5.29 23.62 6.96
CA ALA A 170 -4.29 23.27 7.97
C ALA A 170 -4.90 22.44 9.13
N PHE A 171 -6.18 22.68 9.42
CA PHE A 171 -6.94 21.95 10.43
C PHE A 171 -7.17 20.49 10.01
N THR A 172 -7.71 20.23 8.82
CA THR A 172 -8.03 18.87 8.36
C THR A 172 -6.76 18.03 8.16
N ARG A 173 -5.67 18.62 7.67
CA ARG A 173 -4.34 17.97 7.65
C ARG A 173 -3.86 17.57 9.05
N ARG A 174 -4.05 18.44 10.03
CA ARG A 174 -3.69 18.13 11.42
C ARG A 174 -4.53 16.98 11.96
N ILE A 175 -5.84 16.95 11.69
CA ILE A 175 -6.71 15.86 12.12
C ILE A 175 -6.29 14.53 11.48
N ALA A 176 -6.05 14.51 10.17
CA ALA A 176 -5.61 13.30 9.46
C ALA A 176 -4.30 12.71 10.03
N ARG A 177 -3.32 13.56 10.33
CA ARG A 177 -2.08 13.12 11.01
C ARG A 177 -2.33 12.65 12.45
N ASN A 178 -3.16 13.37 13.20
CA ASN A 178 -3.46 13.02 14.58
C ASN A 178 -4.19 11.67 14.70
N LEU A 179 -5.00 11.30 13.71
CA LEU A 179 -5.61 9.97 13.67
C LEU A 179 -4.56 8.85 13.67
N GLN A 180 -3.50 8.98 12.88
CA GLN A 180 -2.40 8.01 12.88
C GLN A 180 -1.68 7.95 14.24
N HIS A 181 -1.51 9.11 14.89
CA HIS A 181 -0.94 9.19 16.23
C HIS A 181 -1.80 8.47 17.27
N ILE A 182 -3.11 8.66 17.25
CA ILE A 182 -4.05 7.98 18.16
C ILE A 182 -3.99 6.47 17.93
N LEU A 183 -4.06 6.03 16.67
CA LEU A 183 -3.95 4.61 16.34
C LEU A 183 -2.63 4.01 16.82
N LYS A 184 -1.50 4.71 16.65
CA LYS A 184 -0.20 4.18 17.05
C LYS A 184 0.08 4.24 18.55
N MET A 185 -0.39 5.27 19.26
CA MET A 185 0.07 5.56 20.63
C MET A 185 -0.99 5.35 21.71
N GLU A 186 -2.28 5.34 21.35
CA GLU A 186 -3.38 5.33 22.34
C GLU A 186 -4.33 4.14 22.17
N SER A 187 -4.37 3.52 20.98
CA SER A 187 -5.34 2.46 20.68
C SER A 187 -4.93 1.07 21.18
N HIS A 188 -3.64 0.87 21.50
CA HIS A 188 -3.05 -0.43 21.87
C HIS A 188 -3.23 -1.53 20.79
N LEU A 189 -3.50 -1.15 19.54
CA LEU A 189 -3.57 -2.08 18.41
C LEU A 189 -2.22 -2.73 18.08
N ASP A 190 -1.13 -2.21 18.63
CA ASP A 190 0.25 -2.70 18.47
C ASP A 190 0.66 -3.75 19.53
N TRP A 191 -0.21 -4.08 20.49
CA TRP A 191 0.10 -5.07 21.53
C TRP A 191 0.13 -6.52 21.03
N VAL A 192 -0.56 -6.81 19.93
CA VAL A 192 -0.60 -8.12 19.28
C VAL A 192 -0.28 -7.91 17.80
N ILE A 193 0.56 -8.79 17.24
CA ILE A 193 1.05 -8.68 15.85
C ILE A 193 -0.11 -8.72 14.84
N ASP A 194 -1.05 -9.64 15.02
CA ASP A 194 -2.29 -9.73 14.23
C ASP A 194 -3.50 -9.83 15.17
N PRO A 195 -4.15 -8.70 15.52
CA PRO A 195 -5.34 -8.72 16.36
C PRO A 195 -6.57 -9.35 15.68
N ALA A 196 -6.56 -9.48 14.35
CA ALA A 196 -7.64 -10.09 13.58
C ALA A 196 -7.51 -11.62 13.51
N ALA A 197 -6.33 -12.16 13.83
CA ALA A 197 -6.06 -13.60 13.84
C ALA A 197 -7.03 -14.35 14.76
N GLY A 198 -7.58 -15.46 14.24
CA GLY A 198 -8.51 -16.32 14.98
C GLY A 198 -9.97 -15.86 14.94
N SER A 199 -10.27 -14.72 14.31
CA SER A 199 -11.64 -14.37 13.94
C SER A 199 -12.12 -15.24 12.79
N TYR A 200 -13.02 -16.20 13.07
CA TYR A 200 -13.58 -17.10 12.05
C TYR A 200 -14.05 -16.35 10.79
N TYR A 201 -14.69 -15.19 10.97
CA TYR A 201 -15.18 -14.40 9.86
C TYR A 201 -14.05 -13.79 9.00
N ILE A 202 -13.01 -13.23 9.62
CA ILE A 202 -11.91 -12.61 8.88
C ILE A 202 -11.03 -13.68 8.22
N GLU A 203 -10.76 -14.80 8.89
CA GLU A 203 -10.02 -15.92 8.31
C GLU A 203 -10.74 -16.45 7.06
N GLN A 204 -12.03 -16.79 7.19
CA GLN A 204 -12.82 -17.34 6.09
C GLN A 204 -12.98 -16.34 4.93
N LEU A 205 -13.06 -15.04 5.23
CA LEU A 205 -13.12 -14.01 4.19
C LEU A 205 -11.78 -13.85 3.48
N THR A 206 -10.67 -13.88 4.22
CA THR A 206 -9.30 -13.79 3.68
C THR A 206 -9.03 -14.96 2.74
N GLU A 207 -9.35 -16.18 3.16
CA GLU A 207 -9.20 -17.40 2.36
C GLU A 207 -10.03 -17.32 1.07
N GLN A 208 -11.31 -16.96 1.16
CA GLN A 208 -12.16 -16.82 -0.03
C GLN A 208 -11.67 -15.76 -1.02
N LEU A 209 -11.14 -14.64 -0.52
CA LEU A 209 -10.57 -13.61 -1.39
C LEU A 209 -9.31 -14.12 -2.08
N ALA A 210 -8.41 -14.75 -1.34
CA ALA A 210 -7.17 -15.30 -1.87
C ALA A 210 -7.44 -16.38 -2.93
N GLU A 211 -8.28 -17.37 -2.64
CA GLU A 211 -8.62 -18.44 -3.59
C GLU A 211 -9.20 -17.90 -4.89
N ARG A 212 -10.16 -16.97 -4.80
CA ARG A 212 -10.81 -16.39 -5.98
C ARG A 212 -9.85 -15.53 -6.80
N ALA A 213 -9.09 -14.65 -6.13
CA ALA A 213 -8.12 -13.81 -6.80
C ALA A 213 -7.01 -14.64 -7.46
N TRP A 214 -6.51 -15.68 -6.80
CA TRP A 214 -5.52 -16.59 -7.38
C TRP A 214 -6.06 -17.33 -8.61
N ALA A 215 -7.27 -17.89 -8.52
CA ALA A 215 -7.89 -18.58 -9.64
C ALA A 215 -8.08 -17.65 -10.85
N THR A 216 -8.54 -16.42 -10.63
CA THR A 216 -8.69 -15.40 -11.69
C THR A 216 -7.33 -14.98 -12.25
N PHE A 217 -6.33 -14.74 -11.39
CA PHE A 217 -4.98 -14.38 -11.79
C PHE A 217 -4.36 -15.42 -12.74
N VAL A 218 -4.40 -16.70 -12.37
CA VAL A 218 -3.87 -17.79 -13.20
C VAL A 218 -4.60 -17.88 -14.55
N GLN A 219 -5.92 -17.71 -14.58
CA GLN A 219 -6.70 -17.70 -15.82
C GLN A 219 -6.34 -16.55 -16.75
N THR A 220 -5.94 -15.39 -16.20
CA THR A 220 -5.53 -14.24 -17.01
C THR A 220 -4.11 -14.35 -17.58
N MET A 221 -3.28 -15.24 -17.02
CA MET A 221 -1.90 -15.47 -17.49
C MET A 221 -1.79 -16.58 -18.55
N SER A 222 -2.81 -17.44 -18.67
CA SER A 222 -2.88 -18.54 -19.66
C SER A 222 -3.40 -18.09 -21.01
#